data_AF-A0A0B2X4H5-F1
#
_entry.id   AF-A0A0B2X4H5-F1
#
_cell.length_a   1.000
_cell.length_b   1.000
_cell.length_c   1.000
_cell.angle_alpha   90.00
_cell.angle_beta   90.00
_cell.angle_gamma   90.00
#
_symmetry.space_group_name_H-M   'P 1'
#
loop_
_entity.id
_entity.type
_entity.pdbx_description
1 polymer ?
#
loop_
_entity_poly.entity_id
_entity_poly.type
_entity_poly.pdbx_seq_one_letter_code
_entity_poly.pdbx_strand_id
1 'polypeptide(L)'
;MLLPDPSPLRIDRTPQLERLDRQALEGSIIKVPARPWTMVVGDGLVSELVTNLFNFDGTYLFPALDKDAFIEDMRSGDVKRSTYCTPLLVNAICAVQSNFSQSAKRFGAIAKKNLPDRFLEETKGLLEREQGRASIPNAIALVFMYMAVAISGKDRIYRTHLYTAYGLLGRLSLEQRFQALVSRLDSQKLRRIISHVLWGLYIVESRTAFYYSQTFFIPTPRLPKPPDEPGTANVDVLGRLYDESDGTVPLVPGVNTVNCHLTELWNELMQYICQGAAKGSDADLRVRKSFYCKLMAMHETEIIFTILRDVPLDTPCQNLFDLPGTTARDIIRKRCVTDIELLRSYMDRWQHLGSLACRHTHLCIHTLVPLLDDPAVHVAFSAACMIAQQCTLNMKVMGYLLQAVQAFAWAFGKTIPESARPFLRGWGAEAMEPDLPLSLVLPQQSDVVDALARDWGVHLDDGEDQLRLLIELWARQGQ
;
A
#
# COMPACT_ATOMS: atom_id res chain seq x y z
N MET A 1 -21.29 -29.75 -18.69
CA MET A 1 -21.72 -29.20 -19.99
C MET A 1 -20.53 -28.44 -20.55
N LEU A 2 -19.87 -28.99 -21.57
CA LEU A 2 -18.70 -28.40 -22.22
C LEU A 2 -19.17 -27.21 -23.07
N LEU A 3 -18.84 -25.99 -22.66
CA LEU A 3 -18.98 -24.81 -23.51
C LEU A 3 -17.79 -24.75 -24.48
N PRO A 4 -17.97 -24.16 -25.68
CA PRO A 4 -16.96 -24.14 -26.72
C PRO A 4 -15.72 -23.40 -26.22
N ASP A 5 -14.54 -23.90 -26.62
CA ASP A 5 -13.26 -23.20 -26.47
C ASP A 5 -13.42 -21.78 -27.02
N PRO A 6 -13.29 -20.72 -26.19
CA PRO A 6 -13.39 -19.36 -26.70
C PRO A 6 -12.22 -19.19 -27.67
N SER A 7 -12.56 -19.06 -28.95
CA SER A 7 -11.63 -18.66 -30.02
C SER A 7 -10.61 -17.68 -29.46
N PRO A 8 -9.31 -17.96 -29.56
CA PRO A 8 -8.32 -17.11 -28.93
C PRO A 8 -8.52 -15.72 -29.51
N LEU A 9 -8.93 -14.77 -28.68
CA LEU A 9 -8.69 -13.36 -28.92
C LEU A 9 -7.21 -13.30 -29.29
N ARG A 10 -6.91 -13.20 -30.58
CA ARG A 10 -5.56 -13.06 -31.08
C ARG A 10 -5.08 -11.79 -30.40
N ILE A 11 -4.14 -11.94 -29.47
CA ILE A 11 -3.26 -10.83 -29.14
C ILE A 11 -2.77 -10.36 -30.50
N ASP A 12 -3.09 -9.14 -30.88
CA ASP A 12 -2.71 -8.57 -32.16
C ASP A 12 -1.19 -8.38 -32.12
N ARG A 13 -0.47 -9.48 -32.35
CA ARG A 13 0.97 -9.61 -32.10
C ARG A 13 1.68 -9.00 -33.28
N THR A 14 1.87 -7.69 -33.21
CA THR A 14 2.84 -7.03 -34.08
C THR A 14 4.25 -7.51 -33.71
N PRO A 15 5.21 -7.59 -34.65
CA PRO A 15 6.59 -7.98 -34.36
C PRO A 15 7.24 -7.14 -33.24
N GLN A 16 6.79 -5.89 -33.08
CA GLN A 16 7.24 -5.00 -32.02
C GLN A 16 6.80 -5.47 -30.63
N LEU A 17 5.56 -5.91 -30.48
CA LEU A 17 5.03 -6.42 -29.21
C LEU A 17 5.68 -7.76 -28.84
N GLU A 18 5.94 -8.64 -29.82
CA GLU A 18 6.64 -9.90 -29.58
C GLU A 18 8.09 -9.70 -29.12
N ARG A 19 8.78 -8.70 -29.70
CA ARG A 19 10.13 -8.34 -29.25
C ARG A 19 10.13 -7.80 -27.83
N LEU A 20 9.17 -6.94 -27.49
CA LEU A 20 9.04 -6.40 -26.13
C LEU A 20 8.75 -7.51 -25.11
N ASP A 21 7.83 -8.42 -25.43
CA ASP A 21 7.52 -9.56 -24.58
C ASP A 21 8.75 -10.46 -24.38
N ARG A 22 9.51 -10.75 -25.45
CA ARG A 22 10.76 -11.52 -25.34
C ARG A 22 11.81 -10.85 -24.45
N GLN A 23 11.99 -9.55 -24.60
CA GLN A 23 12.92 -8.78 -23.75
C GLN A 23 12.50 -8.82 -22.28
N ALA A 24 11.21 -8.68 -22.00
CA ALA A 24 10.67 -8.82 -20.65
C ALA A 24 10.93 -10.23 -20.09
N LEU A 25 10.76 -11.29 -20.89
CA LEU A 25 11.05 -12.66 -20.48
C LEU A 25 12.53 -12.89 -20.16
N GLU A 26 13.43 -12.34 -20.98
CA GLU A 26 14.88 -12.44 -20.82
C GLU A 26 15.35 -11.73 -19.53
N GLY A 27 14.78 -10.56 -19.22
CA GLY A 27 15.09 -9.79 -18.01
C GLY A 27 14.40 -10.30 -16.74
N SER A 28 13.44 -11.20 -16.84
CA SER A 28 12.69 -11.70 -15.69
C SER A 28 13.42 -12.84 -14.98
N ILE A 29 13.63 -12.68 -13.68
CA ILE A 29 14.22 -13.71 -12.81
C ILE A 29 13.22 -14.88 -12.64
N ILE A 30 11.95 -14.57 -12.39
CA ILE A 30 10.88 -15.57 -12.32
C ILE A 30 10.25 -15.73 -13.70
N LYS A 31 10.37 -16.93 -14.26
CA LYS A 31 9.74 -17.30 -15.53
C LYS A 31 8.50 -18.16 -15.29
N VAL A 32 7.37 -17.68 -15.80
CA VAL A 32 6.04 -18.30 -15.69
C VAL A 32 5.25 -18.09 -16.98
N PRO A 33 4.36 -19.02 -17.36
CA PRO A 33 3.55 -18.86 -18.56
C PRO A 33 2.40 -17.85 -18.32
N ALA A 34 1.99 -17.14 -19.37
CA ALA A 34 0.79 -16.32 -19.34
C ALA A 34 -0.45 -17.19 -19.49
N ARG A 35 -0.48 -18.11 -20.46
CA ARG A 35 -1.59 -19.06 -20.61
C ARG A 35 -1.38 -20.29 -19.71
N PRO A 36 -2.46 -20.84 -19.13
CA PRO A 36 -3.87 -20.46 -19.29
C PRO A 36 -4.37 -19.37 -18.33
N TRP A 37 -3.50 -18.72 -17.58
CA TRP A 37 -3.86 -17.79 -16.50
C TRP A 37 -4.41 -16.45 -16.97
N THR A 38 -3.89 -15.92 -18.07
CA THR A 38 -4.34 -14.68 -18.68
C THR A 38 -4.20 -14.71 -20.19
N MET A 39 -5.05 -13.92 -20.84
CA MET A 39 -5.06 -13.72 -22.29
C MET A 39 -4.67 -12.29 -22.67
N VAL A 40 -4.36 -11.43 -21.69
CA VAL A 40 -4.13 -9.99 -21.90
C VAL A 40 -2.78 -9.72 -22.55
N VAL A 41 -1.72 -10.43 -22.11
CA VAL A 41 -0.33 -10.28 -22.59
C VAL A 41 0.38 -11.65 -22.73
N GLY A 42 1.63 -11.65 -23.18
CA GLY A 42 2.47 -12.84 -23.34
C GLY A 42 3.24 -13.23 -22.08
N ASP A 43 3.96 -14.37 -22.17
CA ASP A 43 4.66 -14.99 -21.06
C ASP A 43 5.73 -14.07 -20.46
N GLY A 44 6.37 -13.24 -21.29
CA GLY A 44 7.43 -12.36 -20.85
C GLY A 44 6.95 -11.22 -19.97
N LEU A 45 5.89 -10.52 -20.37
CA LEU A 45 5.30 -9.49 -19.52
C LEU A 45 4.71 -10.08 -18.24
N VAL A 46 4.04 -11.25 -18.30
CA VAL A 46 3.54 -11.89 -17.08
C VAL A 46 4.70 -12.27 -16.13
N SER A 47 5.79 -12.80 -16.67
CA SER A 47 7.01 -13.12 -15.90
C SER A 47 7.60 -11.87 -15.22
N GLU A 48 7.64 -10.74 -15.92
CA GLU A 48 8.16 -9.48 -15.36
C GLU A 48 7.26 -8.97 -14.22
N LEU A 49 5.94 -8.95 -14.44
CA LEU A 49 4.99 -8.48 -13.43
C LEU A 49 4.96 -9.37 -12.18
N VAL A 50 5.09 -10.69 -12.35
CA VAL A 50 5.21 -11.63 -11.23
C VAL A 50 6.56 -11.50 -10.51
N THR A 51 7.64 -11.23 -11.25
CA THR A 51 8.95 -10.92 -10.64
C THR A 51 8.86 -9.64 -9.80
N ASN A 52 8.26 -8.57 -10.33
CA ASN A 52 8.09 -7.29 -9.64
C ASN A 52 7.27 -7.43 -8.35
N LEU A 53 6.20 -8.24 -8.38
CA LEU A 53 5.43 -8.56 -7.17
C LEU A 53 6.37 -9.09 -6.08
N PHE A 54 7.13 -10.15 -6.35
CA PHE A 54 7.92 -10.80 -5.30
C PHE A 54 9.25 -10.09 -4.97
N ASN A 55 9.75 -9.21 -5.84
CA ASN A 55 10.90 -8.36 -5.54
C ASN A 55 10.62 -7.37 -4.40
N PHE A 56 9.36 -6.98 -4.16
CA PHE A 56 9.08 -5.98 -3.15
C PHE A 56 7.66 -5.99 -2.59
N ASP A 57 6.66 -5.75 -3.45
CA ASP A 57 5.27 -5.53 -3.01
C ASP A 57 4.69 -6.74 -2.27
N GLY A 58 5.01 -7.94 -2.73
CA GLY A 58 4.59 -9.23 -2.17
C GLY A 58 5.40 -9.67 -0.94
N THR A 59 6.42 -8.91 -0.52
CA THR A 59 7.21 -9.19 0.68
C THR A 59 6.91 -8.15 1.76
N TYR A 60 7.06 -6.86 1.49
CA TYR A 60 6.80 -5.85 2.53
C TYR A 60 5.32 -5.45 2.58
N LEU A 61 4.73 -5.11 1.42
CA LEU A 61 3.41 -4.47 1.37
C LEU A 61 2.24 -5.44 1.49
N PHE A 62 2.41 -6.66 0.99
CA PHE A 62 1.39 -7.70 1.03
C PHE A 62 1.98 -9.11 1.07
N PRO A 63 2.57 -9.54 2.21
CA PRO A 63 3.16 -10.89 2.37
C PRO A 63 2.14 -12.03 2.51
N ALA A 64 0.98 -11.92 1.85
CA ALA A 64 -0.08 -12.92 1.90
C ALA A 64 0.15 -14.11 0.96
N LEU A 65 1.08 -13.98 0.01
CA LEU A 65 1.40 -15.00 -0.98
C LEU A 65 2.62 -15.82 -0.58
N ASP A 66 2.45 -17.14 -0.48
CA ASP A 66 3.55 -18.09 -0.52
C ASP A 66 4.11 -18.16 -1.95
N LYS A 67 5.26 -17.52 -2.16
CA LYS A 67 5.91 -17.40 -3.49
C LYS A 67 6.05 -18.77 -4.16
N ASP A 68 6.62 -19.75 -3.47
CA ASP A 68 6.95 -21.02 -4.10
C ASP A 68 5.70 -21.81 -4.47
N ALA A 69 4.68 -21.82 -3.61
CA ALA A 69 3.40 -22.46 -3.90
C ALA A 69 2.68 -21.79 -5.08
N PHE A 70 2.71 -20.46 -5.16
CA PHE A 70 2.10 -19.71 -6.26
C PHE A 70 2.80 -19.99 -7.59
N ILE A 71 4.14 -19.93 -7.61
CA ILE A 71 4.93 -20.16 -8.82
C ILE A 71 4.85 -21.62 -9.30
N GLU A 72 4.82 -22.58 -8.38
CA GLU A 72 4.63 -23.99 -8.71
C GLU A 72 3.29 -24.23 -9.42
N ASP A 73 2.19 -23.75 -8.83
CA ASP A 73 0.87 -23.86 -9.46
C ASP A 73 0.84 -23.16 -10.82
N MET A 74 1.40 -21.95 -10.90
CA MET A 74 1.44 -21.18 -12.15
C MET A 74 2.22 -21.90 -13.26
N ARG A 75 3.35 -22.53 -12.93
CA ARG A 75 4.15 -23.33 -13.89
C ARG A 75 3.49 -24.63 -14.30
N SER A 76 2.61 -25.18 -13.47
CA SER A 76 1.87 -26.41 -13.81
C SER A 76 0.96 -26.21 -15.02
N GLY A 77 0.45 -24.99 -15.22
CA GLY A 77 -0.55 -24.69 -16.24
C GLY A 77 -1.90 -25.40 -16.04
N ASP A 78 -2.12 -26.06 -14.89
CA ASP A 78 -3.34 -26.81 -14.62
C ASP A 78 -4.29 -25.99 -13.72
N VAL A 79 -5.17 -25.23 -14.37
CA VAL A 79 -6.19 -24.39 -13.69
C VAL A 79 -7.12 -25.22 -12.80
N LYS A 80 -7.38 -26.49 -13.14
CA LYS A 80 -8.34 -27.33 -12.40
C LYS A 80 -7.73 -27.91 -11.13
N ARG A 81 -6.45 -28.25 -11.15
CA ARG A 81 -5.74 -28.83 -9.99
C ARG A 81 -5.06 -27.81 -9.11
N SER A 82 -4.71 -26.64 -9.64
CA SER A 82 -4.08 -25.57 -8.87
C SER A 82 -5.00 -25.09 -7.74
N THR A 83 -4.42 -24.90 -6.57
CA THR A 83 -5.15 -24.54 -5.33
C THR A 83 -4.84 -23.14 -4.85
N TYR A 84 -3.73 -22.57 -5.32
CA TYR A 84 -3.16 -21.31 -4.86
C TYR A 84 -2.87 -20.32 -5.99
N CYS A 85 -2.79 -20.78 -7.25
CA CYS A 85 -2.82 -19.92 -8.44
C CYS A 85 -4.14 -20.11 -9.20
N THR A 86 -4.82 -18.99 -9.52
CA THR A 86 -6.02 -18.98 -10.36
C THR A 86 -5.92 -17.86 -11.40
N PRO A 87 -6.62 -17.97 -12.54
CA PRO A 87 -6.70 -16.88 -13.52
C PRO A 87 -7.16 -15.56 -12.87
N LEU A 88 -8.12 -15.63 -11.94
CA LEU A 88 -8.61 -14.45 -11.21
C LEU A 88 -7.47 -13.74 -10.48
N LEU A 89 -6.70 -14.50 -9.69
CA LEU A 89 -5.60 -13.95 -8.91
C LEU A 89 -4.47 -13.40 -9.79
N VAL A 90 -4.09 -14.12 -10.86
CA VAL A 90 -3.04 -13.66 -11.79
C VAL A 90 -3.43 -12.35 -12.46
N ASN A 91 -4.67 -12.21 -12.96
CA ASN A 91 -5.11 -10.96 -13.56
C ASN A 91 -5.19 -9.82 -12.52
N ALA A 92 -5.61 -10.11 -11.28
CA ALA A 92 -5.65 -9.09 -10.22
C ALA A 92 -4.24 -8.58 -9.87
N ILE A 93 -3.27 -9.47 -9.74
CA ILE A 93 -1.85 -9.12 -9.52
C ILE A 93 -1.34 -8.25 -10.68
N CYS A 94 -1.57 -8.69 -11.92
CA CYS A 94 -1.13 -7.95 -13.10
C CYS A 94 -1.81 -6.58 -13.23
N ALA A 95 -3.07 -6.43 -12.78
CA ALA A 95 -3.76 -5.15 -12.75
C ALA A 95 -3.05 -4.12 -11.86
N VAL A 96 -2.47 -4.56 -10.73
CA VAL A 96 -1.67 -3.69 -9.85
C VAL A 96 -0.28 -3.46 -10.44
N GLN A 97 0.46 -4.54 -10.70
CA GLN A 97 1.87 -4.48 -11.06
C GLN A 97 2.14 -3.75 -12.39
N SER A 98 1.18 -3.80 -13.33
CA SER A 98 1.34 -3.12 -14.63
C SER A 98 1.36 -1.60 -14.54
N ASN A 99 0.91 -0.99 -13.43
CA ASN A 99 1.05 0.46 -13.20
C ASN A 99 2.52 0.88 -13.00
N PHE A 100 3.35 -0.04 -12.50
CA PHE A 100 4.74 0.23 -12.13
C PHE A 100 5.75 -0.32 -13.15
N SER A 101 5.30 -1.12 -14.13
CA SER A 101 6.17 -1.66 -15.18
C SER A 101 6.31 -0.72 -16.38
N GLN A 102 7.56 -0.38 -16.74
CA GLN A 102 7.86 0.39 -17.94
C GLN A 102 7.61 -0.42 -19.22
N SER A 103 7.85 -1.73 -19.20
CA SER A 103 7.55 -2.64 -20.31
C SER A 103 6.05 -2.69 -20.57
N ALA A 104 5.23 -2.77 -19.52
CA ALA A 104 3.77 -2.71 -19.61
C ALA A 104 3.29 -1.38 -20.19
N LYS A 105 3.85 -0.24 -19.78
CA LYS A 105 3.52 1.08 -20.36
C LYS A 105 3.86 1.16 -21.85
N ARG A 106 5.05 0.70 -22.24
CA ARG A 106 5.46 0.65 -23.66
C ARG A 106 4.56 -0.26 -24.47
N PHE A 107 4.21 -1.44 -23.95
CA PHE A 107 3.26 -2.35 -24.58
C PHE A 107 1.91 -1.67 -24.77
N GLY A 108 1.38 -1.05 -23.71
CA GLY A 108 0.10 -0.33 -23.75
C GLY A 108 0.07 0.80 -24.77
N ALA A 109 1.17 1.55 -24.91
CA ALA A 109 1.31 2.60 -25.92
C ALA A 109 1.26 2.05 -27.36
N ILE A 110 2.00 0.96 -27.63
CA ILE A 110 2.02 0.32 -28.96
C ILE A 110 0.66 -0.32 -29.27
N ALA A 111 0.08 -1.03 -28.30
CA ALA A 111 -1.20 -1.72 -28.45
C ALA A 111 -2.42 -0.78 -28.34
N LYS A 112 -2.22 0.50 -28.02
CA LYS A 112 -3.26 1.50 -27.71
C LYS A 112 -4.25 1.00 -26.64
N LYS A 113 -3.73 0.39 -25.58
CA LYS A 113 -4.49 -0.20 -24.48
C LYS A 113 -3.93 0.26 -23.14
N ASN A 114 -4.81 0.55 -22.18
CA ASN A 114 -4.44 0.70 -20.79
C ASN A 114 -4.36 -0.70 -20.15
N LEU A 115 -3.16 -1.25 -19.96
CA LEU A 115 -2.99 -2.60 -19.44
C LEU A 115 -3.58 -2.80 -18.04
N PRO A 116 -3.35 -1.91 -17.05
CA PRO A 116 -4.02 -1.99 -15.75
C PRO A 116 -5.54 -2.15 -15.87
N ASP A 117 -6.20 -1.30 -16.67
CA ASP A 117 -7.65 -1.35 -16.88
C ASP A 117 -8.08 -2.68 -17.54
N ARG A 118 -7.31 -3.18 -18.51
CA ARG A 118 -7.61 -4.44 -19.21
C ARG A 118 -7.49 -5.66 -18.30
N PHE A 119 -6.48 -5.70 -17.43
CA PHE A 119 -6.36 -6.76 -16.43
C PHE A 119 -7.46 -6.69 -15.39
N LEU A 120 -7.84 -5.48 -14.96
CA LEU A 120 -8.93 -5.28 -14.01
C LEU A 120 -10.28 -5.71 -14.60
N GLU A 121 -10.55 -5.40 -15.87
CA GLU A 121 -11.74 -5.84 -16.60
C GLU A 121 -11.84 -7.38 -16.66
N GLU A 122 -10.75 -8.06 -17.03
CA GLU A 122 -10.68 -9.53 -17.03
C GLU A 122 -10.90 -10.09 -15.62
N THR A 123 -10.30 -9.49 -14.60
CA THR A 123 -10.45 -9.88 -13.20
C THR A 123 -11.92 -9.78 -12.75
N LYS A 124 -12.62 -8.70 -13.10
CA LYS A 124 -14.05 -8.53 -12.79
C LYS A 124 -14.90 -9.63 -13.43
N GLY A 125 -14.69 -9.91 -14.72
CA GLY A 125 -15.40 -10.98 -15.43
C GLY A 125 -15.13 -12.38 -14.85
N LEU A 126 -13.91 -12.63 -14.37
CA LEU A 126 -13.56 -13.88 -13.68
C LEU A 126 -14.22 -13.97 -12.30
N LEU A 127 -14.29 -12.86 -11.55
CA LEU A 127 -14.89 -12.82 -10.21
C LEU A 127 -16.40 -13.13 -10.26
N GLU A 128 -17.10 -12.59 -11.26
CA GLU A 128 -18.53 -12.88 -11.47
C GLU A 128 -18.80 -14.39 -11.66
N ARG A 129 -17.89 -15.09 -12.34
CA ARG A 129 -17.99 -16.54 -12.57
C ARG A 129 -17.74 -17.37 -11.31
N GLU A 130 -17.00 -16.83 -10.34
CA GLU A 130 -16.76 -17.50 -9.06
C GLU A 130 -18.00 -17.49 -8.15
N GLN A 131 -19.02 -16.67 -8.43
CA GLN A 131 -20.31 -16.65 -7.72
C GLN A 131 -20.17 -16.62 -6.18
N GLY A 132 -19.21 -15.85 -5.66
CA GLY A 132 -18.97 -15.71 -4.22
C GLY A 132 -18.34 -16.95 -3.55
N ARG A 133 -17.71 -17.85 -4.32
CA ARG A 133 -16.94 -18.97 -3.80
C ARG A 133 -15.82 -18.49 -2.87
N ALA A 134 -15.83 -18.96 -1.63
CA ALA A 134 -14.74 -18.72 -0.69
C ALA A 134 -13.55 -19.64 -1.03
N SER A 135 -12.45 -19.03 -1.45
CA SER A 135 -11.15 -19.67 -1.64
C SER A 135 -10.05 -18.69 -1.23
N ILE A 136 -8.86 -19.19 -0.89
CA ILE A 136 -7.72 -18.31 -0.57
C ILE A 136 -7.38 -17.42 -1.77
N PRO A 137 -7.25 -17.93 -3.01
CA PRO A 137 -6.97 -17.08 -4.17
C PRO A 137 -8.03 -16.00 -4.41
N ASN A 138 -9.32 -16.29 -4.19
CA ASN A 138 -10.38 -15.31 -4.40
C ASN A 138 -10.32 -14.18 -3.36
N ALA A 139 -10.02 -14.50 -2.09
CA ALA A 139 -9.84 -13.49 -1.04
C ALA A 139 -8.63 -12.59 -1.35
N ILE A 140 -7.49 -13.17 -1.72
CA ILE A 140 -6.29 -12.41 -2.10
C ILE A 140 -6.53 -11.56 -3.35
N ALA A 141 -7.21 -12.11 -4.37
CA ALA A 141 -7.52 -11.40 -5.61
C ALA A 141 -8.39 -10.16 -5.35
N LEU A 142 -9.37 -10.25 -4.45
CA LEU A 142 -10.19 -9.10 -4.04
C LEU A 142 -9.37 -7.99 -3.39
N VAL A 143 -8.33 -8.32 -2.61
CA VAL A 143 -7.40 -7.32 -2.06
C VAL A 143 -6.58 -6.65 -3.16
N PHE A 144 -6.11 -7.42 -4.16
CA PHE A 144 -5.45 -6.83 -5.34
C PHE A 144 -6.41 -5.97 -6.18
N MET A 145 -7.68 -6.35 -6.29
CA MET A 145 -8.69 -5.50 -6.93
C MET A 145 -8.90 -4.19 -6.17
N TYR A 146 -9.01 -4.24 -4.84
CA TYR A 146 -9.03 -3.05 -3.99
C TYR A 146 -7.82 -2.13 -4.27
N MET A 147 -6.61 -2.69 -4.30
CA MET A 147 -5.40 -1.92 -4.61
C MET A 147 -5.40 -1.34 -6.02
N ALA A 148 -5.80 -2.11 -7.04
CA ALA A 148 -5.85 -1.65 -8.42
C ALA A 148 -6.83 -0.48 -8.61
N VAL A 149 -8.02 -0.60 -8.00
CA VAL A 149 -9.05 0.43 -8.04
C VAL A 149 -8.55 1.68 -7.29
N ALA A 150 -7.97 1.52 -6.09
CA ALA A 150 -7.39 2.62 -5.33
C ALA A 150 -6.27 3.36 -6.08
N ILE A 151 -5.35 2.64 -6.72
CA ILE A 151 -4.27 3.22 -7.56
C ILE A 151 -4.83 4.05 -8.70
N SER A 152 -5.87 3.54 -9.37
CA SER A 152 -6.50 4.22 -10.49
C SER A 152 -7.23 5.50 -10.08
N GLY A 153 -7.58 5.65 -8.80
CA GLY A 153 -8.40 6.74 -8.29
C GLY A 153 -9.83 6.72 -8.83
N LYS A 154 -10.25 5.62 -9.45
CA LYS A 154 -11.60 5.42 -9.99
C LYS A 154 -12.42 4.67 -8.96
N ASP A 155 -13.71 4.97 -8.84
CA ASP A 155 -14.71 4.25 -8.03
C ASP A 155 -14.68 4.51 -6.51
N ARG A 156 -15.78 5.09 -6.01
CA ARG A 156 -16.01 5.37 -4.58
C ARG A 156 -16.18 4.11 -3.72
N ILE A 157 -16.50 2.98 -4.34
CA ILE A 157 -16.89 1.74 -3.66
C ILE A 157 -15.72 0.74 -3.60
N TYR A 158 -14.48 1.20 -3.86
CA TYR A 158 -13.29 0.36 -3.87
C TYR A 158 -13.09 -0.50 -2.60
N ARG A 159 -13.50 0.01 -1.42
CA ARG A 159 -13.47 -0.73 -0.13
C ARG A 159 -14.38 -1.95 -0.09
N THR A 160 -15.42 -2.02 -0.91
CA THR A 160 -16.31 -3.20 -0.97
C THR A 160 -15.55 -4.44 -1.40
N HIS A 161 -14.54 -4.32 -2.27
CA HIS A 161 -13.68 -5.46 -2.61
C HIS A 161 -12.94 -5.96 -1.36
N LEU A 162 -12.40 -5.06 -0.54
CA LEU A 162 -11.70 -5.42 0.69
C LEU A 162 -12.62 -6.07 1.71
N TYR A 163 -13.80 -5.51 1.96
CA TYR A 163 -14.78 -6.11 2.87
C TYR A 163 -15.28 -7.47 2.39
N THR A 164 -15.47 -7.62 1.08
CA THR A 164 -15.81 -8.91 0.48
C THR A 164 -14.68 -9.91 0.71
N ALA A 165 -13.41 -9.51 0.59
CA ALA A 165 -12.25 -10.35 0.88
C ALA A 165 -12.28 -10.87 2.32
N TYR A 166 -12.56 -10.00 3.30
CA TYR A 166 -12.67 -10.37 4.71
C TYR A 166 -13.87 -11.30 4.97
N GLY A 167 -15.00 -11.06 4.31
CA GLY A 167 -16.15 -11.96 4.35
C GLY A 167 -15.84 -13.35 3.80
N LEU A 168 -15.07 -13.44 2.70
CA LEU A 168 -14.60 -14.73 2.18
C LEU A 168 -13.62 -15.40 3.15
N LEU A 169 -12.69 -14.64 3.74
CA LEU A 169 -11.70 -15.13 4.69
C LEU A 169 -12.36 -15.78 5.91
N GLY A 170 -13.38 -15.14 6.48
CA GLY A 170 -14.13 -15.67 7.63
C GLY A 170 -14.78 -17.03 7.33
N ARG A 171 -15.25 -17.24 6.10
CA ARG A 171 -15.86 -18.51 5.65
C ARG A 171 -14.86 -19.64 5.44
N LEU A 172 -13.56 -19.33 5.35
CA LEU A 172 -12.51 -20.34 5.14
C LEU A 172 -12.11 -21.07 6.42
N SER A 173 -12.34 -20.47 7.60
CA SER A 173 -11.98 -21.08 8.90
C SER A 173 -10.51 -21.51 8.96
N LEU A 174 -9.61 -20.65 8.46
CA LEU A 174 -8.20 -20.99 8.24
C LEU A 174 -7.46 -21.30 9.54
N GLU A 175 -7.79 -20.64 10.65
CA GLU A 175 -7.18 -20.95 11.96
C GLU A 175 -7.55 -22.36 12.42
N GLN A 176 -8.83 -22.74 12.32
CA GLN A 176 -9.27 -24.09 12.69
C GLN A 176 -8.61 -25.15 11.80
N ARG A 177 -8.50 -24.86 10.49
CA ARG A 177 -7.77 -25.73 9.55
C ARG A 177 -6.30 -25.84 9.92
N PHE A 178 -5.64 -24.75 10.30
CA PHE A 178 -4.25 -24.78 10.75
C PHE A 178 -4.09 -25.72 11.94
N GLN A 179 -4.94 -25.60 12.96
CA GLN A 179 -4.87 -26.45 14.15
C GLN A 179 -5.06 -27.93 13.82
N ALA A 180 -5.99 -28.28 12.93
CA ALA A 180 -6.19 -29.65 12.46
C ALA A 180 -4.98 -30.23 11.69
N LEU A 181 -4.09 -29.38 11.18
CA LEU A 181 -2.89 -29.77 10.43
C LEU A 181 -1.65 -29.89 11.32
N VAL A 182 -1.63 -29.33 12.54
CA VAL A 182 -0.42 -29.28 13.40
C VAL A 182 0.16 -30.66 13.67
N SER A 183 -0.69 -31.66 13.92
CA SER A 183 -0.28 -33.04 14.20
C SER A 183 0.17 -33.82 12.95
N ARG A 184 0.00 -33.26 11.75
CA ARG A 184 0.28 -33.91 10.47
C ARG A 184 1.64 -33.48 9.93
N LEU A 185 2.55 -34.43 9.75
CA LEU A 185 3.91 -34.17 9.25
C LEU A 185 3.93 -33.69 7.78
N ASP A 186 3.00 -34.19 6.95
CA ASP A 186 2.87 -33.87 5.52
C ASP A 186 2.28 -32.47 5.24
N SER A 187 1.85 -31.75 6.27
CA SER A 187 1.08 -30.50 6.14
C SER A 187 1.90 -29.21 6.18
N GLN A 188 3.23 -29.29 6.25
CA GLN A 188 4.10 -28.12 6.48
C GLN A 188 3.86 -27.01 5.45
N LYS A 189 3.78 -27.35 4.15
CA LYS A 189 3.50 -26.41 3.06
C LYS A 189 2.16 -25.69 3.29
N LEU A 190 1.10 -26.42 3.61
CA LEU A 190 -0.23 -25.85 3.81
C LEU A 190 -0.31 -24.97 5.08
N ARG A 191 0.38 -25.36 6.16
CA ARG A 191 0.50 -24.54 7.37
C ARG A 191 1.23 -23.23 7.09
N ARG A 192 2.31 -23.26 6.32
CA ARG A 192 3.05 -22.08 5.89
C ARG A 192 2.16 -21.15 5.07
N ILE A 193 1.44 -21.69 4.06
CA ILE A 193 0.48 -20.94 3.26
C ILE A 193 -0.57 -20.25 4.13
N ILE A 194 -1.20 -20.97 5.06
CA ILE A 194 -2.21 -20.38 5.96
C ILE A 194 -1.62 -19.24 6.80
N SER A 195 -0.38 -19.41 7.27
CA SER A 195 0.32 -18.38 8.05
C SER A 195 0.55 -17.12 7.24
N HIS A 196 1.06 -17.25 6.01
CA HIS A 196 1.21 -16.13 5.08
C HIS A 196 -0.11 -15.42 4.85
N VAL A 197 -1.18 -16.15 4.53
CA VAL A 197 -2.49 -15.56 4.22
C VAL A 197 -3.03 -14.73 5.38
N LEU A 198 -3.08 -15.30 6.58
CA LEU A 198 -3.69 -14.63 7.74
C LEU A 198 -2.84 -13.45 8.23
N TRP A 199 -1.53 -13.61 8.33
CA TRP A 199 -0.64 -12.51 8.72
C TRP A 199 -0.53 -11.43 7.64
N GLY A 200 -0.43 -11.81 6.37
CA GLY A 200 -0.35 -10.88 5.25
C GLY A 200 -1.62 -10.03 5.09
N LEU A 201 -2.80 -10.62 5.28
CA LEU A 201 -4.06 -9.86 5.30
C LEU A 201 -4.17 -8.97 6.55
N TYR A 202 -3.69 -9.43 7.70
CA TYR A 202 -3.63 -8.62 8.93
C TYR A 202 -2.71 -7.40 8.79
N ILE A 203 -1.60 -7.56 8.08
CA ILE A 203 -0.68 -6.47 7.75
C ILE A 203 -1.38 -5.45 6.82
N VAL A 204 -2.08 -5.89 5.77
CA VAL A 204 -2.86 -4.96 4.92
C VAL A 204 -3.94 -4.25 5.72
N GLU A 205 -4.61 -4.96 6.62
CA GLU A 205 -5.61 -4.36 7.49
C GLU A 205 -5.00 -3.26 8.36
N SER A 206 -3.82 -3.44 8.97
CA SER A 206 -3.22 -2.36 9.76
C SER A 206 -2.97 -1.10 8.95
N ARG A 207 -2.56 -1.29 7.70
CA ARG A 207 -2.21 -0.19 6.79
C ARG A 207 -3.45 0.56 6.35
N THR A 208 -4.53 -0.17 6.09
CA THR A 208 -5.86 0.33 5.77
C THR A 208 -6.46 1.05 6.97
N ALA A 209 -6.58 0.38 8.12
CA ALA A 209 -7.14 0.92 9.36
C ALA A 209 -6.47 2.24 9.77
N PHE A 210 -5.16 2.38 9.56
CA PHE A 210 -4.47 3.64 9.75
C PHE A 210 -4.98 4.75 8.83
N TYR A 211 -5.05 4.53 7.52
CA TYR A 211 -5.51 5.54 6.55
C TYR A 211 -6.92 6.04 6.85
N TYR A 212 -7.77 5.19 7.45
CA TYR A 212 -9.15 5.53 7.79
C TYR A 212 -9.32 5.93 9.25
N SER A 213 -8.25 5.95 10.06
CA SER A 213 -8.31 6.15 11.51
C SER A 213 -9.35 5.27 12.22
N GLN A 214 -9.42 3.99 11.83
CA GLN A 214 -10.39 3.01 12.34
C GLN A 214 -9.71 1.88 13.11
N THR A 215 -10.47 1.17 13.94
CA THR A 215 -10.02 -0.11 14.53
C THR A 215 -10.01 -1.20 13.47
N PHE A 216 -9.20 -2.23 13.68
CA PHE A 216 -9.04 -3.29 12.70
C PHE A 216 -10.32 -4.14 12.60
N PHE A 217 -10.74 -4.49 11.38
CA PHE A 217 -11.91 -5.33 11.11
C PHE A 217 -11.64 -6.82 11.33
N ILE A 218 -10.39 -7.26 11.18
CA ILE A 218 -9.98 -8.65 11.38
C ILE A 218 -9.17 -8.82 12.68
N PRO A 219 -9.37 -9.91 13.43
CA PRO A 219 -8.67 -10.14 14.68
C PRO A 219 -7.19 -10.47 14.44
N THR A 220 -6.36 -10.26 15.46
CA THR A 220 -4.97 -10.72 15.47
C THR A 220 -4.92 -12.24 15.24
N PRO A 221 -4.14 -12.71 14.23
CA PRO A 221 -4.01 -14.13 13.95
C PRO A 221 -3.49 -14.93 15.15
N ARG A 222 -4.15 -16.03 15.50
CA ARG A 222 -3.79 -16.90 16.63
C ARG A 222 -2.99 -18.12 16.19
N LEU A 223 -2.01 -17.90 15.33
CA LEU A 223 -1.15 -18.93 14.78
C LEU A 223 0.28 -18.37 14.56
N PRO A 224 1.30 -19.23 14.45
CA PRO A 224 2.68 -18.79 14.25
C PRO A 224 2.84 -17.80 13.09
N LYS A 225 3.71 -16.80 13.26
CA LYS A 225 4.09 -15.91 12.16
C LYS A 225 4.68 -16.73 11.00
N PRO A 226 4.58 -16.26 9.75
CA PRO A 226 5.22 -16.92 8.63
C PRO A 226 6.72 -17.10 8.93
N PRO A 227 7.31 -18.27 8.61
CA PRO A 227 8.72 -18.51 8.87
C PRO A 227 9.54 -17.52 8.04
N ASP A 228 10.37 -16.75 8.72
CA ASP A 228 11.26 -15.77 8.10
C ASP A 228 12.52 -15.70 8.97
N GLU A 229 13.58 -16.36 8.51
CA GLU A 229 14.84 -16.43 9.24
C GLU A 229 15.63 -15.14 9.05
N PRO A 230 16.08 -14.49 10.13
CA PRO A 230 16.97 -13.33 10.03
C PRO A 230 18.25 -13.73 9.29
N GLY A 231 18.62 -12.94 8.30
CA GLY A 231 19.81 -13.14 7.49
C GLY A 231 20.85 -12.07 7.79
N THR A 232 22.12 -12.41 7.56
CA THR A 232 23.23 -11.44 7.68
C THR A 232 23.48 -10.67 6.38
N ALA A 233 22.79 -11.02 5.30
CA ALA A 233 22.95 -10.41 3.98
C ALA A 233 21.61 -10.35 3.25
N ASN A 234 21.51 -9.38 2.35
CA ASN A 234 20.37 -9.21 1.46
C ASN A 234 20.34 -10.31 0.39
N VAL A 235 19.14 -10.62 -0.09
CA VAL A 235 18.91 -11.65 -1.11
C VAL A 235 18.07 -11.14 -2.29
N ASP A 236 18.16 -11.83 -3.42
CA ASP A 236 17.25 -11.67 -4.54
C ASP A 236 15.92 -12.43 -4.33
N VAL A 237 15.00 -12.33 -5.28
CA VAL A 237 13.69 -12.99 -5.24
C VAL A 237 13.73 -14.52 -5.28
N LEU A 238 14.88 -15.11 -5.63
CA LEU A 238 15.11 -16.55 -5.57
C LEU A 238 15.84 -16.98 -4.29
N GLY A 239 16.15 -16.05 -3.39
CA GLY A 239 16.88 -16.30 -2.14
C GLY A 239 18.39 -16.43 -2.33
N ARG A 240 18.94 -15.97 -3.45
CA ARG A 240 20.40 -15.92 -3.70
C ARG A 240 20.96 -14.63 -3.11
N LEU A 241 22.26 -14.60 -2.81
CA LEU A 241 22.90 -13.36 -2.36
C LEU A 241 22.68 -12.23 -3.37
N TYR A 242 22.26 -11.08 -2.86
CA TYR A 242 21.96 -9.91 -3.68
C TYR A 242 23.23 -9.33 -4.32
N ASP A 243 23.16 -9.08 -5.62
CA ASP A 243 24.19 -8.39 -6.40
C ASP A 243 23.77 -6.92 -6.62
N GLU A 244 24.58 -5.97 -6.14
CA GLU A 244 24.28 -4.54 -6.30
C GLU A 244 24.23 -4.11 -7.77
N SER A 245 24.87 -4.84 -8.69
CA SER A 245 24.86 -4.55 -10.12
C SER A 245 23.51 -4.83 -10.79
N ASP A 246 22.64 -5.63 -10.16
CA ASP A 246 21.32 -5.96 -10.70
C ASP A 246 20.34 -4.78 -10.68
N GLY A 247 20.61 -3.74 -9.86
CA GLY A 247 19.79 -2.53 -9.80
C GLY A 247 18.36 -2.75 -9.34
N THR A 248 18.03 -3.93 -8.78
CA THR A 248 16.73 -4.26 -8.18
C THR A 248 16.73 -3.95 -6.69
N VAL A 249 15.56 -3.80 -6.07
CA VAL A 249 15.50 -3.62 -4.61
C VAL A 249 15.82 -4.95 -3.92
N PRO A 250 16.79 -5.01 -3.00
CA PRO A 250 17.09 -6.23 -2.27
C PRO A 250 15.95 -6.66 -1.36
N LEU A 251 15.76 -7.98 -1.21
CA LEU A 251 14.98 -8.54 -0.12
C LEU A 251 15.84 -8.63 1.14
N VAL A 252 15.29 -8.16 2.26
CA VAL A 252 15.95 -8.20 3.57
C VAL A 252 15.35 -9.36 4.37
N PRO A 253 16.11 -10.44 4.64
CA PRO A 253 15.59 -11.56 5.42
C PRO A 253 15.21 -11.11 6.86
N GLY A 254 14.08 -11.58 7.38
CA GLY A 254 13.53 -11.15 8.66
C GLY A 254 12.52 -10.00 8.58
N VAL A 255 12.35 -9.36 7.41
CA VAL A 255 11.42 -8.22 7.24
C VAL A 255 9.96 -8.58 7.51
N ASN A 256 9.52 -9.80 7.21
CA ASN A 256 8.15 -10.22 7.48
C ASN A 256 7.90 -10.38 8.98
N THR A 257 8.91 -10.87 9.72
CA THR A 257 8.84 -10.94 11.18
C THR A 257 8.72 -9.54 11.79
N VAL A 258 9.51 -8.58 11.30
CA VAL A 258 9.41 -7.17 11.74
C VAL A 258 8.03 -6.60 11.40
N ASN A 259 7.53 -6.83 10.19
CA ASN A 259 6.19 -6.38 9.78
C ASN A 259 5.08 -6.94 10.69
N CYS A 260 5.15 -8.22 11.05
CA CYS A 260 4.17 -8.81 11.97
C CYS A 260 4.21 -8.14 13.35
N HIS A 261 5.41 -7.90 13.90
CA HIS A 261 5.58 -7.20 15.19
C HIS A 261 5.09 -5.75 15.13
N LEU A 262 5.37 -5.05 14.03
CA LEU A 262 4.90 -3.68 13.82
C LEU A 262 3.37 -3.63 13.77
N THR A 263 2.73 -4.54 13.04
CA THR A 263 1.27 -4.63 12.92
C THR A 263 0.61 -4.95 14.26
N GLU A 264 1.19 -5.83 15.09
CA GLU A 264 0.71 -6.07 16.47
C GLU A 264 0.78 -4.79 17.32
N LEU A 265 1.95 -4.12 17.31
CA LEU A 265 2.17 -2.87 18.04
C LEU A 265 1.20 -1.78 17.60
N TRP A 266 0.93 -1.70 16.30
CA TRP A 266 0.00 -0.75 15.72
C TRP A 266 -1.44 -1.03 16.13
N ASN A 267 -1.86 -2.29 16.14
CA ASN A 267 -3.19 -2.66 16.59
C ASN A 267 -3.42 -2.28 18.06
N GLU A 268 -2.46 -2.57 18.94
CA GLU A 268 -2.49 -2.13 20.35
C GLU A 268 -2.63 -0.61 20.46
N LEU A 269 -1.85 0.13 19.66
CA LEU A 269 -1.89 1.59 19.64
C LEU A 269 -3.23 2.13 19.12
N MET A 270 -3.79 1.56 18.06
CA MET A 270 -5.08 1.97 17.50
C MET A 270 -6.22 1.71 18.48
N GLN A 271 -6.22 0.54 19.15
CA GLN A 271 -7.19 0.25 20.21
C GLN A 271 -7.09 1.28 21.34
N TYR A 272 -5.87 1.60 21.79
CA TYR A 272 -5.66 2.61 22.82
C TYR A 272 -6.17 4.00 22.41
N ILE A 273 -5.87 4.46 21.18
CA ILE A 273 -6.30 5.78 20.70
C ILE A 273 -7.83 5.85 20.51
N CYS A 274 -8.44 4.80 19.96
CA CYS A 274 -9.88 4.75 19.72
C CYS A 274 -10.72 4.56 21.00
N GLN A 275 -10.12 4.14 22.12
CA GLN A 275 -10.79 4.00 23.42
C GLN A 275 -11.03 5.34 24.15
N GLY A 276 -10.60 6.47 23.57
CA GLY A 276 -10.95 7.80 24.10
C GLY A 276 -10.14 8.24 25.33
N ALA A 277 -8.88 7.80 25.45
CA ALA A 277 -7.98 8.28 26.51
C ALA A 277 -7.87 9.83 26.50
N ALA A 278 -7.69 10.44 27.67
CA ALA A 278 -7.48 11.89 27.81
C ALA A 278 -6.16 12.31 27.16
N LYS A 279 -6.25 12.71 25.89
CA LYS A 279 -5.14 13.01 24.98
C LYS A 279 -4.22 14.08 25.58
N GLY A 280 -2.92 13.83 25.58
CA GLY A 280 -1.90 14.76 26.08
C GLY A 280 -1.72 14.79 27.61
N SER A 281 -2.50 14.02 28.39
CA SER A 281 -2.27 13.87 29.83
C SER A 281 -0.95 13.15 30.14
N ASP A 282 -0.39 13.34 31.34
CA ASP A 282 0.83 12.63 31.76
C ASP A 282 0.71 11.10 31.65
N ALA A 283 -0.49 10.56 31.91
CA ALA A 283 -0.76 9.14 31.75
C ALA A 283 -0.71 8.73 30.27
N ASP A 284 -1.31 9.53 29.38
CA ASP A 284 -1.30 9.31 27.94
C ASP A 284 0.12 9.37 27.37
N LEU A 285 0.90 10.39 27.75
CA LEU A 285 2.28 10.54 27.30
C LEU A 285 3.17 9.38 27.75
N ARG A 286 2.96 8.83 28.96
CA ARG A 286 3.68 7.64 29.42
C ARG A 286 3.40 6.43 28.53
N VAL A 287 2.14 6.21 28.15
CA VAL A 287 1.73 5.10 27.28
C VAL A 287 2.33 5.28 25.88
N ARG A 288 2.20 6.48 25.28
CA ARG A 288 2.77 6.80 23.96
C ARG A 288 4.29 6.67 23.91
N LYS A 289 5.00 7.09 24.97
CA LYS A 289 6.45 6.90 25.10
C LYS A 289 6.85 5.42 25.12
N SER A 290 6.05 4.56 25.76
CA SER A 290 6.27 3.10 25.74
C SER A 290 6.16 2.54 24.32
N PHE A 291 5.11 2.93 23.57
CA PHE A 291 4.99 2.59 22.15
C PHE A 291 6.18 3.08 21.33
N TYR A 292 6.64 4.31 21.58
CA TYR A 292 7.78 4.87 20.85
C TYR A 292 9.07 4.09 21.10
N CYS A 293 9.37 3.71 22.35
CA CYS A 293 10.54 2.88 22.66
C CYS A 293 10.48 1.51 21.97
N LYS A 294 9.29 0.87 21.94
CA LYS A 294 9.10 -0.42 21.24
C LYS A 294 9.34 -0.28 19.73
N LEU A 295 8.83 0.81 19.13
CA LEU A 295 9.02 1.10 17.70
C LEU A 295 10.51 1.27 17.34
N MET A 296 11.24 2.06 18.14
CA MET A 296 12.67 2.34 17.88
C MET A 296 13.54 1.07 17.87
N ALA A 297 13.16 0.04 18.63
CA ALA A 297 13.85 -1.25 18.63
C ALA A 297 13.66 -2.05 17.33
N MET A 298 12.67 -1.71 16.51
CA MET A 298 12.36 -2.40 15.25
C MET A 298 13.10 -1.81 14.04
N HIS A 299 13.85 -0.71 14.21
CA HIS A 299 14.42 0.08 13.11
C HIS A 299 13.37 0.48 12.05
N GLU A 300 12.14 0.70 12.50
CA GLU A 300 10.96 0.99 11.70
C GLU A 300 10.32 2.27 12.24
N THR A 301 9.59 3.02 11.40
CA THR A 301 9.07 4.35 11.73
C THR A 301 7.66 4.68 11.27
N GLU A 302 6.99 3.78 10.56
CA GLU A 302 5.69 4.00 9.94
C GLU A 302 4.63 4.48 10.94
N ILE A 303 4.67 3.99 12.18
CA ILE A 303 3.62 4.26 13.16
C ILE A 303 3.92 5.45 14.09
N ILE A 304 5.09 6.12 13.96
CA ILE A 304 5.43 7.26 14.83
C ILE A 304 4.42 8.41 14.73
N PHE A 305 3.88 8.62 13.53
CA PHE A 305 2.82 9.59 13.27
C PHE A 305 1.54 9.22 14.03
N THR A 306 1.23 7.93 14.14
CA THR A 306 0.11 7.44 14.95
C THR A 306 0.37 7.65 16.44
N ILE A 307 1.60 7.40 16.90
CA ILE A 307 1.99 7.56 18.31
C ILE A 307 1.85 9.01 18.75
N LEU A 308 2.24 9.97 17.90
CA LEU A 308 2.18 11.40 18.20
C LEU A 308 0.87 12.06 17.74
N ARG A 309 -0.05 11.30 17.16
CA ARG A 309 -1.37 11.80 16.73
C ARG A 309 -2.11 12.45 17.90
N ASP A 310 -2.62 13.65 17.65
CA ASP A 310 -3.35 14.51 18.60
C ASP A 310 -2.55 14.94 19.85
N VAL A 311 -1.23 14.73 19.86
CA VAL A 311 -0.36 15.28 20.90
C VAL A 311 -0.02 16.72 20.50
N PRO A 312 -0.26 17.74 21.36
CA PRO A 312 0.10 19.11 21.05
C PRO A 312 1.58 19.23 20.73
N LEU A 313 1.92 19.96 19.66
CA LEU A 313 3.26 19.99 19.07
C LEU A 313 4.36 20.42 20.05
N ASP A 314 4.06 21.33 20.97
CA ASP A 314 5.01 21.84 21.98
C ASP A 314 5.18 20.92 23.20
N THR A 315 4.48 19.77 23.24
CA THR A 315 4.53 18.85 24.37
C THR A 315 5.89 18.14 24.45
N PRO A 316 6.59 18.16 25.60
CA PRO A 316 7.83 17.40 25.80
C PRO A 316 7.63 15.89 25.71
N CYS A 317 8.19 15.26 24.67
CA CYS A 317 7.96 13.85 24.33
C CYS A 317 9.24 13.01 24.25
N GLN A 318 10.38 13.54 24.72
CA GLN A 318 11.67 12.85 24.71
C GLN A 318 11.62 11.42 25.27
N ASN A 319 12.33 10.51 24.59
CA ASN A 319 12.68 9.17 25.08
C ASN A 319 14.16 9.11 25.50
N LEU A 320 14.69 7.91 25.78
CA LEU A 320 16.09 7.70 26.17
C LEU A 320 17.11 7.97 25.05
N PHE A 321 16.66 8.03 23.80
CA PHE A 321 17.46 8.28 22.61
C PHE A 321 17.42 9.75 22.15
N ASP A 322 16.58 10.57 22.78
CA ASP A 322 16.38 11.97 22.42
C ASP A 322 17.13 12.92 23.36
N LEU A 323 17.41 14.14 22.88
CA LEU A 323 17.97 15.19 23.73
C LEU A 323 16.94 15.64 24.79
N PRO A 324 17.39 16.08 25.98
CA PRO A 324 16.50 16.68 26.97
C PRO A 324 15.75 17.89 26.40
N GLY A 325 14.43 17.95 26.63
CA GLY A 325 13.57 19.02 26.13
C GLY A 325 12.98 18.77 24.73
N THR A 326 13.29 17.64 24.09
CA THR A 326 12.74 17.29 22.77
C THR A 326 11.21 17.24 22.80
N THR A 327 10.58 18.03 21.92
CA THR A 327 9.12 18.13 21.80
C THR A 327 8.55 17.18 20.74
N ALA A 328 7.22 16.99 20.73
CA ALA A 328 6.53 16.25 19.66
C ALA A 328 6.83 16.87 18.27
N ARG A 329 6.88 18.21 18.17
CA ARG A 329 7.29 18.95 16.97
C ARG A 329 8.67 18.52 16.48
N ASP A 330 9.64 18.46 17.38
CA ASP A 330 11.03 18.11 17.03
C ASP A 330 11.14 16.69 16.49
N ILE A 331 10.44 15.73 17.11
CA ILE A 331 10.42 14.33 16.70
C ILE A 331 9.80 14.22 15.30
N ILE A 332 8.63 14.81 15.10
CA ILE A 332 7.91 14.82 13.81
C ILE A 332 8.78 15.44 12.72
N ARG A 333 9.34 16.63 12.97
CA ARG A 333 10.20 17.33 12.01
C ARG A 333 11.39 16.47 11.61
N LYS A 334 12.16 16.00 12.59
CA LYS A 334 13.35 15.17 12.35
C LYS A 334 12.99 13.92 11.56
N ARG A 335 11.85 13.28 11.89
CA ARG A 335 11.38 12.09 11.20
C ARG A 335 11.02 12.37 9.75
N CYS A 336 10.15 13.34 9.48
CA CYS A 336 9.75 13.68 8.11
C CYS A 336 10.95 14.02 7.23
N VAL A 337 11.92 14.78 7.75
CA VAL A 337 13.16 15.08 7.01
C VAL A 337 13.92 13.80 6.68
N THR A 338 14.15 12.94 7.67
CA THR A 338 14.88 11.67 7.50
C THR A 338 14.18 10.75 6.50
N ASP A 339 12.86 10.63 6.57
CA ASP A 339 12.05 9.79 5.66
C ASP A 339 12.12 10.28 4.22
N ILE A 340 12.01 11.60 4.01
CA ILE A 340 12.11 12.18 2.67
C ILE A 340 13.53 12.03 2.11
N GLU A 341 14.58 12.19 2.90
CA GLU A 341 15.96 11.94 2.48
C GLU A 341 16.20 10.47 2.10
N LEU A 342 15.65 9.55 2.89
CA LEU A 342 15.71 8.12 2.60
C LEU A 342 14.96 7.78 1.30
N LEU A 343 13.76 8.35 1.11
CA LEU A 343 12.99 8.16 -0.11
C LEU A 343 13.71 8.70 -1.35
N ARG A 344 14.38 9.86 -1.24
CA ARG A 344 15.22 10.39 -2.33
C ARG A 344 16.36 9.46 -2.66
N SER A 345 17.09 8.98 -1.65
CA SER A 345 18.19 8.02 -1.81
C SER A 345 17.71 6.72 -2.45
N TYR A 346 16.52 6.25 -2.05
CA TYR A 346 15.86 5.10 -2.66
C TYR A 346 15.55 5.32 -4.14
N MET A 347 14.98 6.48 -4.49
CA MET A 347 14.64 6.82 -5.87
C MET A 347 15.86 6.98 -6.76
N ASP A 348 16.91 7.62 -6.27
CA ASP A 348 18.17 7.81 -6.99
C ASP A 348 18.84 6.46 -7.30
N ARG A 349 18.70 5.48 -6.40
CA ARG A 349 19.34 4.16 -6.54
C ARG A 349 18.55 3.19 -7.42
N TRP A 350 17.24 3.11 -7.27
CA TRP A 350 16.44 2.05 -7.89
C TRP A 350 15.45 2.55 -8.97
N GLN A 351 15.28 3.87 -9.15
CA GLN A 351 14.41 4.54 -10.15
C GLN A 351 12.95 4.05 -10.23
N HIS A 352 12.53 3.13 -9.36
CA HIS A 352 11.22 2.52 -9.34
C HIS A 352 10.41 3.11 -8.20
N LEU A 353 9.48 4.02 -8.55
CA LEU A 353 8.47 4.53 -7.63
C LEU A 353 7.42 3.44 -7.37
N GLY A 354 7.74 2.54 -6.45
CA GLY A 354 6.83 1.52 -5.93
C GLY A 354 5.83 2.12 -4.94
N SER A 355 4.87 1.31 -4.54
CA SER A 355 3.77 1.75 -3.66
C SER A 355 4.20 2.14 -2.24
N LEU A 356 5.41 1.73 -1.78
CA LEU A 356 5.98 2.17 -0.49
C LEU A 356 6.33 3.67 -0.50
N ALA A 357 6.93 4.15 -1.59
CA ALA A 357 7.34 5.55 -1.70
C ALA A 357 6.12 6.47 -1.56
N CYS A 358 5.00 6.07 -2.17
CA CYS A 358 3.72 6.76 -2.08
C CYS A 358 3.21 6.86 -0.64
N ARG A 359 3.29 5.76 0.12
CA ARG A 359 2.83 5.70 1.51
C ARG A 359 3.61 6.64 2.43
N HIS A 360 4.94 6.55 2.43
CA HIS A 360 5.77 7.42 3.27
C HIS A 360 5.68 8.89 2.84
N THR A 361 5.57 9.15 1.54
CA THR A 361 5.34 10.50 1.02
C THR A 361 4.01 11.07 1.52
N HIS A 362 2.93 10.28 1.48
CA HIS A 362 1.63 10.67 2.03
C HIS A 362 1.69 11.01 3.52
N LEU A 363 2.35 10.18 4.32
CA LEU A 363 2.52 10.43 5.76
C LEU A 363 3.27 11.74 6.01
N CYS A 364 4.41 11.92 5.34
CA CYS A 364 5.26 13.09 5.54
C CYS A 364 4.58 14.37 5.08
N ILE A 365 3.99 14.39 3.87
CA ILE A 365 3.45 15.61 3.28
C ILE A 365 2.31 16.19 4.11
N HIS A 366 1.41 15.35 4.64
CA HIS A 366 0.34 15.80 5.54
C HIS A 366 0.91 16.28 6.87
N THR A 367 1.82 15.51 7.47
CA THR A 367 2.35 15.84 8.80
C THR A 367 3.18 17.12 8.79
N LEU A 368 3.78 17.49 7.65
CA LEU A 368 4.56 18.72 7.52
C LEU A 368 3.72 19.99 7.37
N VAL A 369 2.45 19.91 6.94
CA VAL A 369 1.62 21.11 6.70
C VAL A 369 1.47 22.00 7.95
N PRO A 370 1.13 21.47 9.14
CA PRO A 370 1.05 22.29 10.36
C PRO A 370 2.37 22.95 10.74
N LEU A 371 3.50 22.44 10.22
CA LEU A 371 4.85 22.90 10.52
C LEU A 371 5.41 23.89 9.50
N LEU A 372 4.63 24.29 8.48
CA LEU A 372 5.12 25.15 7.40
C LEU A 372 5.58 26.55 7.83
N ASP A 373 5.30 26.99 9.05
CA ASP A 373 5.87 28.23 9.60
C ASP A 373 7.37 28.09 9.94
N ASP A 374 7.87 26.86 10.11
CA ASP A 374 9.29 26.58 10.31
C ASP A 374 9.99 26.44 8.94
N PRO A 375 10.89 27.36 8.54
CA PRO A 375 11.61 27.26 7.27
C PRO A 375 12.44 25.97 7.15
N ALA A 376 12.81 25.34 8.28
CA ALA A 376 13.59 24.10 8.29
C ALA A 376 12.85 22.93 7.62
N VAL A 377 11.51 22.95 7.55
CA VAL A 377 10.75 21.88 6.88
C VAL A 377 10.50 22.13 5.40
N HIS A 378 10.77 23.32 4.88
CA HIS A 378 10.38 23.70 3.51
C HIS A 378 11.05 22.83 2.45
N VAL A 379 12.31 22.46 2.65
CA VAL A 379 13.06 21.58 1.73
C VAL A 379 12.44 20.18 1.71
N ALA A 380 12.17 19.60 2.88
CA ALA A 380 11.55 18.29 2.99
C ALA A 380 10.13 18.28 2.41
N PHE A 381 9.33 19.31 2.70
CA PHE A 381 7.98 19.45 2.15
C PHE A 381 7.99 19.58 0.62
N SER A 382 8.88 20.42 0.06
CA SER A 382 8.99 20.57 -1.40
C SER A 382 9.43 19.28 -2.08
N ALA A 383 10.36 18.54 -1.48
CA ALA A 383 10.76 17.23 -1.96
C ALA A 383 9.62 16.20 -1.86
N ALA A 384 8.83 16.21 -0.78
CA ALA A 384 7.64 15.37 -0.66
C ALA A 384 6.62 15.66 -1.77
N CYS A 385 6.34 16.94 -2.07
CA CYS A 385 5.47 17.34 -3.18
C CYS A 385 6.02 16.85 -4.54
N MET A 386 7.33 16.98 -4.77
CA MET A 386 7.98 16.48 -5.98
C MET A 386 7.81 14.96 -6.13
N ILE A 387 8.08 14.20 -5.07
CA ILE A 387 7.94 12.73 -5.09
C ILE A 387 6.48 12.35 -5.35
N ALA A 388 5.53 12.98 -4.64
CA ALA A 388 4.10 12.75 -4.84
C ALA A 388 3.67 13.06 -6.29
N GLN A 389 4.15 14.17 -6.86
CA GLN A 389 3.89 14.53 -8.27
C GLN A 389 4.40 13.45 -9.22
N GLN A 390 5.63 12.95 -9.03
CA GLN A 390 6.16 11.87 -9.87
C GLN A 390 5.34 10.58 -9.73
N CYS A 391 4.88 10.25 -8.53
CA CYS A 391 4.02 9.10 -8.29
C CYS A 391 2.68 9.19 -9.05
N THR A 392 2.20 10.39 -9.41
CA THR A 392 0.95 10.55 -10.20
C THR A 392 1.02 9.91 -11.59
N LEU A 393 2.22 9.67 -12.12
CA LEU A 393 2.43 8.95 -13.37
C LEU A 393 2.01 7.47 -13.29
N ASN A 394 1.95 6.92 -12.08
CA ASN A 394 1.59 5.52 -11.81
C ASN A 394 0.28 5.41 -11.02
N MET A 395 0.02 6.39 -10.14
CA MET A 395 -1.05 6.35 -9.15
C MET A 395 -1.80 7.68 -9.14
N LYS A 396 -2.96 7.74 -9.80
CA LYS A 396 -3.77 8.98 -9.88
C LYS A 396 -4.17 9.50 -8.50
N VAL A 397 -4.36 8.59 -7.53
CA VAL A 397 -4.68 8.93 -6.13
C VAL A 397 -3.64 9.87 -5.49
N MET A 398 -2.38 9.82 -5.91
CA MET A 398 -1.34 10.73 -5.40
C MET A 398 -1.56 12.18 -5.83
N GLY A 399 -2.32 12.42 -6.89
CA GLY A 399 -2.70 13.77 -7.27
C GLY A 399 -3.82 14.35 -6.41
N TYR A 400 -4.78 13.52 -6.01
CA TYR A 400 -5.81 13.91 -5.04
C TYR A 400 -5.19 14.21 -3.67
N LEU A 401 -4.12 13.52 -3.32
CA LEU A 401 -3.29 13.85 -2.17
C LEU A 401 -2.65 15.25 -2.30
N LEU A 402 -2.15 15.65 -3.48
CA LEU A 402 -1.62 16.99 -3.69
C LEU A 402 -2.71 18.07 -3.60
N GLN A 403 -3.95 17.78 -4.03
CA GLN A 403 -5.11 18.65 -3.79
C GLN A 403 -5.42 18.76 -2.29
N ALA A 404 -5.47 17.62 -1.59
CA ALA A 404 -5.69 17.55 -0.15
C ALA A 404 -4.70 18.40 0.64
N VAL A 405 -3.41 18.34 0.28
CA VAL A 405 -2.35 19.11 0.93
C VAL A 405 -2.53 20.61 0.76
N GLN A 406 -2.96 21.06 -0.43
CA GLN A 406 -3.24 22.48 -0.66
C GLN A 406 -4.44 22.97 0.15
N ALA A 407 -5.53 22.20 0.15
CA ALA A 407 -6.71 22.49 0.94
C ALA A 407 -6.41 22.50 2.44
N PHE A 408 -5.55 21.59 2.90
CA PHE A 408 -5.12 21.49 4.29
C PHE A 408 -4.23 22.69 4.71
N ALA A 409 -3.30 23.11 3.84
CA ALA A 409 -2.50 24.31 4.11
C ALA A 409 -3.37 25.57 4.18
N TRP A 410 -4.36 25.70 3.29
CA TRP A 410 -5.36 26.77 3.33
C TRP A 410 -6.17 26.75 4.63
N ALA A 411 -6.67 25.58 5.04
CA ALA A 411 -7.45 25.44 6.27
C ALA A 411 -6.67 25.82 7.54
N PHE A 412 -5.36 25.60 7.56
CA PHE A 412 -4.49 25.94 8.69
C PHE A 412 -3.90 27.36 8.61
N GLY A 413 -4.28 28.15 7.60
CA GLY A 413 -3.70 29.47 7.35
C GLY A 413 -2.19 29.42 7.06
N LYS A 414 -1.68 28.29 6.56
CA LYS A 414 -0.26 28.08 6.29
C LYS A 414 0.08 28.51 4.87
N THR A 415 1.24 29.15 4.73
CA THR A 415 1.76 29.52 3.42
C THR A 415 2.57 28.37 2.82
N ILE A 416 2.16 27.91 1.65
CA ILE A 416 2.91 26.90 0.89
C ILE A 416 4.22 27.53 0.37
N PRO A 417 5.40 26.91 0.65
CA PRO A 417 6.69 27.40 0.18
C PRO A 417 6.74 27.53 -1.35
N GLU A 418 7.36 28.60 -1.87
CA GLU A 418 7.50 28.84 -3.32
C GLU A 418 8.17 27.65 -4.04
N SER A 419 9.14 27.01 -3.39
CA SER A 419 9.85 25.83 -3.90
C SER A 419 8.95 24.61 -4.12
N ALA A 420 7.81 24.52 -3.43
CA ALA A 420 6.86 23.41 -3.57
C ALA A 420 5.82 23.64 -4.68
N ARG A 421 5.52 24.90 -5.02
CA ARG A 421 4.43 25.26 -5.95
C ARG A 421 4.53 24.61 -7.34
N PRO A 422 5.71 24.48 -7.98
CA PRO A 422 5.80 23.83 -9.29
C PRO A 422 5.25 22.40 -9.30
N PHE A 423 5.35 21.69 -8.18
CA PHE A 423 4.91 20.30 -8.04
C PHE A 423 3.41 20.15 -7.76
N LEU A 424 2.76 21.23 -7.33
CA LEU A 424 1.32 21.28 -7.05
C LEU A 424 0.48 21.72 -8.26
N ARG A 425 1.13 22.26 -9.30
CA ARG A 425 0.45 22.68 -10.53
C ARG A 425 -0.26 21.51 -11.21
N GLY A 426 -1.44 21.78 -11.74
CA GLY A 426 -2.28 20.78 -12.40
C GLY A 426 -3.15 19.96 -11.45
N TRP A 427 -3.01 20.17 -10.13
CA TRP A 427 -3.84 19.54 -9.10
C TRP A 427 -4.66 20.62 -8.36
N GLY A 428 -5.35 21.47 -9.13
CA GLY A 428 -6.25 22.53 -8.63
C GLY A 428 -7.74 22.14 -8.73
N ALA A 429 -8.66 23.12 -8.66
CA ALA A 429 -10.10 22.89 -8.74
C ALA A 429 -10.52 22.11 -10.01
N GLU A 430 -9.87 22.37 -11.14
CA GLU A 430 -10.15 21.73 -12.43
C GLU A 430 -9.81 20.24 -12.49
N ALA A 431 -8.92 19.77 -11.61
CA ALA A 431 -8.52 18.36 -11.55
C ALA A 431 -9.40 17.54 -10.59
N MET A 432 -10.40 18.17 -9.96
CA MET A 432 -11.32 17.51 -9.03
C MET A 432 -12.32 16.65 -9.81
N GLU A 433 -12.29 15.34 -9.60
CA GLU A 433 -13.24 14.42 -10.22
C GLU A 433 -14.55 14.37 -9.40
N PRO A 434 -15.73 14.29 -10.05
CA PRO A 434 -17.01 14.26 -9.35
C PRO A 434 -17.10 13.10 -8.36
N ASP A 435 -16.58 11.92 -8.72
CA ASP A 435 -16.68 10.68 -7.94
C ASP A 435 -15.39 10.33 -7.18
N LEU A 436 -14.79 11.33 -6.55
CA LEU A 436 -13.52 11.20 -5.84
C LEU A 436 -13.61 10.18 -4.68
N PRO A 437 -12.75 9.14 -4.65
CA PRO A 437 -12.69 8.20 -3.53
C PRO A 437 -11.89 8.81 -2.37
N LEU A 438 -12.47 9.76 -1.63
CA LEU A 438 -11.78 10.49 -0.55
C LEU A 438 -12.03 9.93 0.85
N SER A 439 -12.18 8.62 0.98
CA SER A 439 -12.18 8.03 2.31
C SER A 439 -10.80 8.07 2.98
N LEU A 440 -9.72 8.56 2.34
CA LEU A 440 -8.45 8.80 3.03
C LEU A 440 -8.63 9.88 4.11
N VAL A 441 -8.62 9.47 5.38
CA VAL A 441 -8.84 10.34 6.52
C VAL A 441 -7.55 11.06 6.88
N LEU A 442 -7.62 12.37 7.16
CA LEU A 442 -6.48 13.16 7.61
C LEU A 442 -5.98 12.66 8.99
N PRO A 443 -4.66 12.53 9.22
CA PRO A 443 -4.13 12.04 10.49
C PRO A 443 -4.46 12.92 11.70
N GLN A 444 -4.81 14.20 11.51
CA GLN A 444 -5.10 15.18 12.58
C GLN A 444 -6.52 15.74 12.43
N GLN A 445 -7.53 14.88 12.57
CA GLN A 445 -8.93 15.25 12.37
C GLN A 445 -9.41 16.36 13.31
N SER A 446 -9.01 16.37 14.59
CA SER A 446 -9.50 17.37 15.55
C SER A 446 -9.17 18.80 15.12
N ASP A 447 -7.93 19.01 14.70
CA ASP A 447 -7.44 20.37 14.42
C ASP A 447 -8.03 20.91 13.12
N VAL A 448 -8.28 20.04 12.13
CA VAL A 448 -8.98 20.39 10.89
C VAL A 448 -10.44 20.71 11.17
N VAL A 449 -11.12 19.86 11.95
CA VAL A 449 -12.54 20.05 12.30
C VAL A 449 -12.71 21.32 13.11
N ASP A 450 -11.82 21.57 14.07
CA ASP A 450 -11.82 22.79 14.88
C ASP A 450 -11.51 24.03 14.04
N ALA A 451 -10.57 23.95 13.09
CA ALA A 451 -10.31 25.03 12.14
C ALA A 451 -11.54 25.28 11.24
N LEU A 452 -12.12 24.23 10.67
CA LEU A 452 -13.29 24.30 9.80
C LEU A 452 -14.52 24.87 10.50
N ALA A 453 -14.74 24.46 11.75
CA ALA A 453 -15.83 24.94 12.59
C ALA A 453 -15.62 26.40 13.02
N ARG A 454 -14.39 26.79 13.40
CA ARG A 454 -14.06 28.16 13.82
C ARG A 454 -14.19 29.18 12.70
N ASP A 455 -13.63 28.87 11.53
CA ASP A 455 -13.45 29.87 10.47
C ASP A 455 -14.55 29.84 9.41
N TRP A 456 -15.26 28.70 9.25
CA TRP A 456 -16.29 28.54 8.21
C TRP A 456 -17.65 28.04 8.72
N GLY A 457 -17.80 27.79 10.04
CA GLY A 457 -19.07 27.38 10.65
C GLY A 457 -19.60 26.02 10.17
N VAL A 458 -18.73 25.16 9.63
CA VAL A 458 -19.10 23.83 9.12
C VAL A 458 -18.93 22.80 10.23
N HIS A 459 -20.04 22.17 10.66
CA HIS A 459 -20.02 21.01 11.54
C HIS A 459 -20.00 19.73 10.70
N LEU A 460 -19.02 18.85 10.96
CA LEU A 460 -18.77 17.63 10.20
C LEU A 460 -18.95 16.42 11.12
N ASP A 461 -20.01 15.63 10.89
CA ASP A 461 -20.36 14.46 11.72
C ASP A 461 -19.68 13.15 11.27
N ASP A 462 -19.17 13.06 10.03
CA ASP A 462 -18.51 11.86 9.49
C ASP A 462 -17.11 12.19 8.92
N GLY A 463 -16.11 11.39 9.29
CA GLY A 463 -14.69 11.54 8.95
C GLY A 463 -14.37 11.33 7.46
N GLU A 464 -15.17 10.52 6.76
CA GLU A 464 -14.93 10.18 5.35
C GLU A 464 -15.34 11.30 4.37
N ASP A 465 -16.29 12.16 4.75
CA ASP A 465 -16.74 13.29 3.93
C ASP A 465 -15.92 14.58 4.16
N GLN A 466 -15.13 14.65 5.24
CA GLN A 466 -14.42 15.86 5.65
C GLN A 466 -13.39 16.31 4.62
N LEU A 467 -12.58 15.39 4.10
CA LEU A 467 -11.51 15.73 3.18
C LEU A 467 -12.09 16.20 1.83
N ARG A 468 -13.18 15.59 1.40
CA ARG A 468 -13.89 15.99 0.18
C ARG A 468 -14.48 17.37 0.31
N LEU A 469 -15.23 17.62 1.38
CA LEU A 469 -15.81 18.93 1.64
C LEU A 469 -14.72 19.99 1.76
N LEU A 470 -13.61 19.68 2.42
CA LEU A 470 -12.46 20.57 2.53
C LEU A 470 -11.87 20.93 1.15
N ILE A 471 -11.65 19.93 0.29
CA ILE A 471 -11.14 20.16 -1.08
C ILE A 471 -12.16 20.96 -1.91
N GLU A 472 -13.46 20.65 -1.82
CA GLU A 472 -14.52 21.38 -2.52
C GLU A 472 -14.63 22.84 -2.05
N LEU A 473 -14.49 23.10 -0.75
CA LEU A 473 -14.49 24.45 -0.17
C LEU A 473 -13.25 25.22 -0.60
N TRP A 474 -12.07 24.63 -0.48
CA TRP A 474 -10.82 25.22 -0.95
C TRP A 474 -10.87 25.55 -2.44
N ALA A 475 -11.41 24.65 -3.27
CA ALA A 475 -11.57 24.90 -4.70
C ALA A 475 -12.50 26.08 -5.02
N ARG A 476 -13.47 26.39 -4.14
CA ARG A 476 -14.42 27.49 -4.32
C ARG A 476 -13.94 28.82 -3.72
N GLN A 477 -13.17 28.77 -2.63
CA GLN A 477 -12.90 29.93 -1.78
C GLN A 477 -11.41 30.20 -1.51
N GLY A 478 -10.53 29.22 -1.76
CA GLY A 478 -9.13 29.24 -1.35
C GLY A 478 -8.11 29.23 -2.48
N GLN A 479 -8.56 29.38 -3.74
CA GLN A 479 -7.70 29.56 -4.91
C GLN A 479 -7.65 31.02 -5.37
#